data_AF-A0AAE6SSV2-F1
#
_entry.id   AF-A0AAE6SSV2-F1
#
_cell.length_a   1.000
_cell.length_b   1.000
_cell.length_c   1.000
_cell.angle_alpha   90.00
_cell.angle_beta   90.00
_cell.angle_gamma   90.00
#
_symmetry.space_group_name_H-M   'P 1'
#
loop_
_entity.id
_entity.type
_entity.pdbx_description
1 polymer ?
#
loop_
_entity_poly.entity_id
_entity_poly.type
_entity_poly.pdbx_seq_one_letter_code
_entity_poly.pdbx_strand_id
1 'polypeptide(L)'
;MNFSNITWLDDRGHIKPPLFLYLILVFLARGWCIFIASLTQFNDRAGLVRLFYPEKSDFVSALIAGVGAILIYGLIIAERKRSWPILIPLFRRSAWFLWGLLIIDGLFLFQRMMHDDYLFKIGYSIDALFLFWSVIYVFKSKRLYYYFTDWTPDDSTVQVETISDDEIKPDTK
;
A
#
# COMPACT_ATOMS: atom_id res chain seq x y z
N MET A 1 -17.65 -22.43 15.89
CA MET A 1 -17.69 -23.00 14.52
C MET A 1 -16.26 -23.11 14.03
N ASN A 2 -15.88 -24.22 13.39
CA ASN A 2 -14.50 -24.49 12.99
C ASN A 2 -14.26 -23.93 11.57
N PHE A 3 -13.50 -22.84 11.43
CA PHE A 3 -13.28 -22.13 10.16
C PHE A 3 -12.04 -22.61 9.38
N SER A 4 -11.40 -23.70 9.81
CA SER A 4 -10.13 -24.21 9.26
C SER A 4 -10.15 -24.58 7.77
N ASN A 5 -11.34 -24.72 7.18
CA ASN A 5 -11.48 -25.08 5.76
C ASN A 5 -11.61 -23.86 4.81
N ILE A 6 -11.54 -22.64 5.34
CA ILE A 6 -11.68 -21.40 4.57
C ILE A 6 -10.31 -20.72 4.47
N THR A 7 -9.59 -20.93 3.36
CA THR A 7 -8.20 -20.46 3.19
C THR A 7 -8.01 -18.94 3.29
N TRP A 8 -9.08 -18.15 3.16
CA TRP A 8 -9.05 -16.68 3.21
C TRP A 8 -9.40 -16.06 4.57
N LEU A 9 -9.81 -16.86 5.56
CA LEU A 9 -10.18 -16.40 6.89
C LEU A 9 -9.13 -16.86 7.92
N ASP A 10 -8.77 -15.98 8.84
CA ASP A 10 -7.95 -16.34 10.01
C ASP A 10 -8.81 -17.06 11.05
N ASP A 11 -8.18 -17.80 11.98
CA ASP A 11 -8.90 -18.57 13.02
C ASP A 11 -9.75 -17.68 13.95
N ARG A 12 -9.51 -16.37 13.92
CA ARG A 12 -10.28 -15.32 14.62
C ARG A 12 -11.36 -14.65 13.77
N GLY A 13 -11.58 -15.06 12.52
CA GLY A 13 -12.57 -14.48 11.62
C GLY A 13 -12.11 -13.28 10.78
N HIS A 14 -10.83 -12.89 10.86
CA HIS A 14 -10.29 -11.75 10.09
C HIS A 14 -9.86 -12.16 8.68
N ILE A 15 -10.00 -11.25 7.71
CA ILE A 15 -9.60 -11.50 6.32
C ILE A 15 -8.08 -11.36 6.17
N LYS A 16 -7.41 -12.39 5.63
CA LYS A 16 -5.96 -12.32 5.41
C LYS A 16 -5.60 -11.34 4.29
N PRO A 17 -4.55 -10.49 4.45
CA PRO A 17 -4.13 -9.57 3.41
C PRO A 17 -3.73 -10.34 2.15
N PRO A 18 -4.21 -9.95 0.96
CA PRO A 18 -3.93 -10.68 -0.26
C PRO A 18 -2.47 -10.52 -0.69
N LEU A 19 -1.79 -11.63 -1.01
CA LEU A 19 -0.40 -11.63 -1.52
C LEU A 19 -0.19 -10.68 -2.70
N PHE A 20 -1.17 -10.58 -3.60
CA PHE A 20 -1.12 -9.67 -4.75
C PHE A 20 -1.02 -8.19 -4.36
N LEU A 21 -1.61 -7.78 -3.23
CA LEU A 21 -1.48 -6.40 -2.75
C LEU A 21 -0.01 -6.12 -2.37
N TYR A 22 0.69 -7.06 -1.74
CA TYR A 22 2.11 -6.89 -1.45
C TYR A 22 2.95 -6.82 -2.74
N LEU A 23 2.61 -7.61 -3.77
CA LEU A 23 3.26 -7.48 -5.08
C LEU A 23 3.09 -6.08 -5.67
N ILE A 24 1.88 -5.52 -5.64
CA ILE A 24 1.59 -4.16 -6.14
C ILE A 24 2.40 -3.13 -5.35
N LEU A 25 2.44 -3.25 -4.02
CA LEU A 25 3.20 -2.34 -3.17
C LEU A 25 4.69 -2.39 -3.44
N VAL A 26 5.26 -3.58 -3.62
CA VAL A 26 6.68 -3.76 -3.98
C VAL A 26 6.95 -3.17 -5.37
N PHE A 27 6.03 -3.38 -6.32
CA PHE A 27 6.13 -2.81 -7.66
C PHE A 27 6.12 -1.27 -7.64
N LEU A 28 5.25 -0.64 -6.85
CA LEU A 28 5.26 0.82 -6.67
C LEU A 28 6.48 1.30 -5.87
N ALA A 29 6.96 0.52 -4.91
CA ALA A 29 8.16 0.81 -4.15
C ALA A 29 9.47 0.49 -4.91
N ARG A 30 9.42 0.13 -6.20
CA ARG A 30 10.62 -0.24 -6.98
C ARG A 30 11.71 0.83 -6.97
N GLY A 31 11.32 2.11 -7.00
CA GLY A 31 12.25 3.23 -6.86
C GLY A 31 13.01 3.22 -5.53
N TRP A 32 12.33 2.86 -4.44
CA TRP A 32 12.95 2.71 -3.11
C TRP A 32 13.89 1.52 -3.03
N CYS A 33 13.56 0.39 -3.66
CA CYS A 33 14.48 -0.76 -3.71
C CYS A 33 15.81 -0.38 -4.39
N ILE A 34 15.74 0.33 -5.51
CA ILE A 34 16.92 0.80 -6.25
C ILE A 34 17.67 1.87 -5.45
N PHE A 35 16.96 2.75 -4.75
CA PHE A 35 17.57 3.74 -3.86
C PHE A 35 18.33 3.08 -2.69
N ILE A 36 17.71 2.12 -2.00
CA ILE A 36 18.35 1.38 -0.91
C ILE A 36 19.58 0.62 -1.43
N ALA A 37 19.49 -0.03 -2.59
CA ALA A 37 20.63 -0.68 -3.24
C ALA A 37 21.76 0.31 -3.55
N SER A 38 21.43 1.50 -4.05
CA SER A 38 22.39 2.58 -4.27
C SER A 38 23.08 3.05 -2.98
N LEU A 39 22.35 3.14 -1.86
CA LEU A 39 22.92 3.51 -0.56
C LEU A 39 23.91 2.46 -0.03
N THR A 40 23.69 1.17 -0.31
CA THR A 40 24.62 0.11 0.10
C THR A 40 25.95 0.14 -0.65
N GLN A 41 25.96 0.69 -1.88
CA GLN A 41 27.17 0.81 -2.70
C GLN A 41 27.92 2.11 -2.40
N PHE A 42 28.71 2.13 -1.33
CA PHE A 42 29.37 3.37 -0.86
C PHE A 42 30.28 4.05 -1.88
N ASN A 43 30.91 3.29 -2.79
CA ASN A 43 31.93 3.78 -3.73
C ASN A 43 31.33 4.39 -5.03
N ASP A 44 30.15 3.93 -5.48
CA ASP A 44 29.50 4.44 -6.68
C ASP A 44 27.98 4.44 -6.56
N ARG A 45 27.49 5.29 -5.64
CA ARG A 45 26.07 5.45 -5.34
C ARG A 45 25.30 5.95 -6.56
N ALA A 46 25.88 6.91 -7.28
CA ALA A 46 25.24 7.60 -8.40
C ALA A 46 25.25 6.77 -9.69
N GLY A 47 26.28 5.95 -9.93
CA GLY A 47 26.38 5.09 -11.10
C GLY A 47 25.28 4.03 -11.14
N LEU A 48 24.97 3.40 -10.00
CA LEU A 48 23.91 2.40 -9.92
C LEU A 48 22.53 3.00 -10.22
N VAL A 49 22.22 4.17 -9.67
CA VAL A 49 20.94 4.86 -9.96
C VAL A 49 20.87 5.25 -11.44
N ARG A 50 21.95 5.77 -12.01
CA ARG A 50 21.99 6.18 -13.43
C ARG A 50 21.86 5.01 -14.40
N LEU A 51 22.26 3.80 -14.00
CA LEU A 51 22.09 2.59 -14.81
C LEU A 51 20.61 2.24 -15.01
N PHE A 52 19.79 2.39 -13.96
CA PHE A 52 18.36 2.09 -14.01
C PHE A 52 17.48 3.31 -14.36
N TYR A 53 17.93 4.50 -14.00
CA TYR A 53 17.27 5.77 -14.25
C TYR A 53 18.28 6.76 -14.83
N PRO A 54 18.45 6.78 -16.17
CA PRO A 54 19.37 7.70 -16.84
C PRO A 54 19.04 9.16 -16.49
N GLU A 55 17.74 9.46 -16.44
CA GLU A 55 17.18 10.75 -16.09
C GLU A 55 16.79 10.83 -14.61
N LYS A 56 17.20 11.93 -13.95
CA LYS A 56 16.93 12.16 -12.52
C LYS A 56 15.44 12.37 -12.23
N SER A 57 14.72 13.01 -13.15
CA SER A 57 13.27 13.24 -13.05
C SER A 57 12.52 11.94 -12.81
N ASP A 58 12.91 10.91 -13.55
CA ASP A 58 12.23 9.63 -13.53
C ASP A 58 12.49 8.89 -12.22
N PHE A 59 13.72 8.97 -11.72
CA PHE A 59 14.07 8.42 -10.41
C PHE A 59 13.26 9.09 -9.29
N VAL A 60 13.16 10.43 -9.31
CA VAL A 60 12.39 11.18 -8.30
C VAL A 60 10.90 10.85 -8.39
N SER A 61 10.34 10.74 -9.60
CA SER A 61 8.94 10.36 -9.80
C SER A 61 8.64 8.96 -9.24
N ALA A 62 9.53 7.99 -9.47
CA ALA A 62 9.43 6.64 -8.92
C ALA A 62 9.57 6.64 -7.39
N LEU A 63 10.39 7.52 -6.81
CA LEU A 63 10.52 7.68 -5.37
C LEU A 63 9.22 8.20 -4.76
N ILE A 64 8.63 9.25 -5.37
CA ILE A 64 7.37 9.86 -4.94
C ILE A 64 6.23 8.84 -4.98
N ALA A 65 6.08 8.09 -6.08
CA ALA A 65 5.09 7.03 -6.19
C ALA A 65 5.28 5.94 -5.10
N GLY A 66 6.54 5.57 -4.84
CA GLY A 66 6.87 4.57 -3.82
C GLY A 66 6.65 5.03 -2.37
N VAL A 67 6.66 6.34 -2.08
CA VAL A 67 6.28 6.84 -0.73
C VAL A 67 4.84 6.46 -0.42
N GLY A 68 3.93 6.59 -1.39
CA GLY A 68 2.53 6.20 -1.21
C GLY A 68 2.39 4.71 -0.90
N ALA A 69 3.20 3.86 -1.53
CA ALA A 69 3.19 2.42 -1.25
C ALA A 69 3.70 2.12 0.16
N ILE A 70 4.77 2.79 0.61
CA ILE A 70 5.25 2.63 1.98
C ILE A 70 4.20 3.06 3.00
N LEU A 71 3.45 4.14 2.73
CA LEU A 71 2.35 4.58 3.60
C LEU A 71 1.25 3.53 3.71
N ILE A 72 0.79 2.97 2.58
CA ILE A 72 -0.23 1.91 2.58
C ILE A 72 0.29 0.66 3.29
N TYR A 73 1.56 0.28 3.08
CA TYR A 73 2.19 -0.84 3.76
C TYR A 73 2.27 -0.62 5.28
N GLY A 74 2.64 0.59 5.71
CA GLY A 74 2.64 0.98 7.12
C GLY A 74 1.24 0.89 7.76
N LEU A 75 0.20 1.29 7.00
CA LEU A 75 -1.19 1.14 7.41
C LEU A 75 -1.60 -0.32 7.62
N ILE A 76 -1.15 -1.23 6.75
CA ILE A 76 -1.39 -2.67 6.89
C ILE A 76 -0.69 -3.23 8.15
N ILE A 77 0.52 -2.75 8.45
CA ILE A 77 1.21 -3.13 9.70
C ILE A 77 0.46 -2.60 10.93
N ALA A 78 -0.06 -1.37 10.86
CA ALA A 78 -0.83 -0.77 11.95
C ALA A 78 -2.14 -1.51 12.22
N GLU A 79 -2.84 -1.93 11.16
CA GLU A 79 -4.02 -2.80 11.22
C GLU A 79 -3.68 -4.12 11.92
N ARG A 80 -2.61 -4.80 11.49
CA ARG A 80 -2.17 -6.07 12.10
C ARG A 80 -1.79 -5.95 13.58
N LYS A 81 -1.25 -4.81 13.99
CA LYS A 81 -0.93 -4.52 15.40
C LYS A 81 -2.14 -4.00 16.19
N ARG A 82 -3.26 -3.70 15.53
CA ARG A 82 -4.49 -3.11 16.08
C ARG A 82 -4.27 -1.90 16.98
N SER A 83 -3.14 -1.23 16.80
CA SER A 83 -2.58 -0.37 17.84
C SER A 83 -3.16 1.05 17.78
N TRP A 84 -3.68 1.47 16.62
CA TRP A 84 -4.03 2.87 16.32
C TRP A 84 -5.44 2.98 15.72
N PRO A 85 -6.50 3.07 16.52
CA PRO A 85 -7.89 3.16 16.04
C PRO A 85 -8.16 4.42 15.19
N ILE A 86 -7.35 5.47 15.35
CA ILE A 86 -7.42 6.71 14.55
C ILE A 86 -7.13 6.44 13.05
N LEU A 87 -6.43 5.36 12.72
CA LEU A 87 -6.07 5.02 11.34
C LEU A 87 -7.16 4.20 10.63
N ILE A 88 -8.22 3.75 11.32
CA ILE A 88 -9.36 3.03 10.74
C ILE A 88 -10.02 3.79 9.57
N PRO A 89 -10.41 5.07 9.69
CA PRO A 89 -11.00 5.80 8.58
C PRO A 89 -10.03 5.99 7.41
N LEU A 90 -8.73 6.11 7.70
CA LEU A 90 -7.69 6.23 6.68
C LEU A 90 -7.47 4.90 5.95
N PHE A 91 -7.53 3.78 6.66
CA PHE A 91 -7.45 2.43 6.10
C PHE A 91 -8.62 2.11 5.19
N ARG A 92 -9.85 2.49 5.57
CA ARG A 92 -11.02 2.36 4.67
C ARG A 92 -10.85 3.16 3.38
N ARG A 93 -10.16 4.30 3.45
CA ARG A 93 -9.86 5.15 2.28
C ARG A 93 -8.62 4.69 1.52
N SER A 94 -7.84 3.74 2.04
CA SER A 94 -6.61 3.26 1.42
C SER A 94 -6.86 2.56 0.08
N ALA A 95 -8.03 1.97 -0.14
CA ALA A 95 -8.44 1.46 -1.46
C ALA A 95 -8.47 2.57 -2.53
N TRP A 96 -9.00 3.74 -2.20
CA TRP A 96 -8.98 4.92 -3.07
C TRP A 96 -7.57 5.47 -3.26
N PHE A 97 -6.76 5.48 -2.19
CA PHE A 97 -5.34 5.85 -2.30
C PHE A 97 -4.58 4.92 -3.23
N LEU A 98 -4.79 3.61 -3.15
CA LEU A 98 -4.14 2.62 -4.01
C LEU A 98 -4.52 2.83 -5.47
N TRP A 99 -5.79 3.13 -5.76
CA TRP A 99 -6.23 3.55 -7.10
C TRP A 99 -5.54 4.82 -7.56
N GLY A 100 -5.50 5.86 -6.73
CA GLY A 100 -4.83 7.12 -7.05
C GLY A 100 -3.35 6.91 -7.35
N LEU A 101 -2.68 6.06 -6.57
CA LEU A 101 -1.29 5.67 -6.76
C LEU A 101 -1.06 4.96 -8.10
N LEU A 102 -1.92 4.01 -8.48
CA LEU A 102 -1.83 3.34 -9.78
C LEU A 102 -2.05 4.30 -10.96
N ILE A 103 -2.97 5.25 -10.82
CA ILE A 103 -3.20 6.28 -11.85
C ILE A 103 -1.98 7.19 -11.98
N ILE A 104 -1.39 7.61 -10.86
CA ILE A 104 -0.17 8.43 -10.86
C ILE A 104 1.00 7.67 -11.49
N ASP A 105 1.23 6.40 -11.14
CA ASP A 105 2.29 5.58 -11.75
C ASP A 105 2.07 5.41 -13.26
N GLY A 106 0.81 5.22 -13.68
CA GLY A 106 0.43 5.15 -15.09
C GLY A 106 0.67 6.47 -15.84
N LEU A 107 0.39 7.60 -15.20
CA LEU A 107 0.66 8.92 -15.76
C LEU A 107 2.16 9.18 -15.92
N PHE A 108 2.97 8.79 -14.94
CA PHE A 108 4.44 8.89 -15.05
C PHE A 108 4.99 8.00 -16.15
N LEU A 109 4.49 6.76 -16.28
CA LEU A 109 4.87 5.87 -17.37
C LEU A 109 4.48 6.45 -18.74
N PHE A 110 3.29 7.04 -18.85
CA PHE A 110 2.84 7.71 -20.06
C PHE A 110 3.69 8.94 -20.40
N GLN A 111 3.97 9.81 -19.41
CA GLN A 111 4.82 10.98 -19.58
C GLN A 111 6.21 10.61 -20.06
N ARG A 112 6.78 9.52 -19.52
CA ARG A 112 8.08 9.00 -19.90
C ARG A 112 8.10 8.50 -21.34
N MET A 113 7.07 7.78 -21.78
CA MET A 113 6.94 7.34 -23.18
C MET A 113 6.81 8.50 -24.16
N MET A 114 6.13 9.59 -23.78
CA MET A 114 6.04 10.79 -24.62
C MET A 114 7.40 11.48 -24.80
N HIS A 115 8.28 11.45 -23.79
CA HIS A 115 9.57 12.12 -23.82
C HIS A 115 10.65 11.33 -24.58
N ASP A 116 10.48 10.01 -24.71
CA ASP A 116 11.43 9.07 -25.32
C ASP A 116 11.12 8.75 -26.80
N ASP A 117 10.40 9.64 -27.50
CA ASP A 117 10.03 9.50 -28.93
C ASP A 117 9.36 8.15 -29.29
N TYR A 118 8.66 7.52 -28.33
CA TYR A 118 8.04 6.19 -28.46
C TYR A 118 9.01 5.05 -28.79
N LEU A 119 10.31 5.21 -28.52
CA LEU A 119 11.26 4.11 -28.69
C LEU A 119 10.89 2.96 -27.75
N PHE A 120 10.67 1.78 -28.35
CA PHE A 120 10.27 0.60 -27.61
C PHE A 120 11.42 0.12 -26.72
N LYS A 121 11.31 0.39 -25.42
CA LYS A 121 12.21 -0.15 -24.39
C LYS A 121 11.49 -1.26 -23.63
N ILE A 122 12.13 -2.43 -23.52
CA ILE A 122 11.58 -3.61 -22.85
C ILE A 122 11.15 -3.32 -21.40
N GLY A 123 11.87 -2.43 -20.70
CA GLY A 123 11.57 -2.04 -19.33
C GLY A 123 10.18 -1.40 -19.19
N TYR A 124 9.80 -0.51 -20.11
CA TYR A 124 8.49 0.14 -20.08
C TYR A 124 7.35 -0.84 -20.36
N SER A 125 7.59 -1.84 -21.21
CA SER A 125 6.60 -2.87 -21.50
C SER A 125 6.34 -3.78 -20.30
N ILE A 126 7.38 -4.14 -19.54
CA ILE A 126 7.24 -4.93 -18.31
C ILE A 126 6.49 -4.12 -17.24
N ASP A 127 6.87 -2.86 -17.05
CA ASP A 127 6.20 -1.97 -16.11
C ASP A 127 4.72 -1.76 -16.49
N ALA A 128 4.43 -1.55 -17.77
CA ALA A 128 3.07 -1.40 -18.28
C ALA A 128 2.23 -2.68 -18.08
N LEU A 129 2.81 -3.86 -18.31
CA LEU A 129 2.14 -5.14 -18.09
C LEU A 129 1.82 -5.35 -16.60
N PHE A 130 2.77 -5.04 -15.71
CA PHE A 130 2.56 -5.11 -14.27
C PHE A 130 1.48 -4.13 -13.81
N LEU A 131 1.51 -2.90 -14.31
CA LEU A 131 0.50 -1.89 -14.01
C LEU A 131 -0.88 -2.31 -14.51
N PHE A 132 -0.96 -2.85 -15.72
CA PHE A 132 -2.20 -3.38 -16.29
C PHE A 132 -2.78 -4.51 -15.43
N TRP A 133 -1.97 -5.47 -15.01
CA TRP A 133 -2.42 -6.54 -14.11
C TRP A 133 -2.82 -6.00 -12.74
N SER A 134 -2.11 -5.00 -12.22
CA SER A 134 -2.43 -4.36 -10.96
C SER A 134 -3.81 -3.70 -11.00
N VAL A 135 -4.11 -2.96 -12.07
CA VAL A 135 -5.42 -2.32 -12.29
C VAL A 135 -6.53 -3.37 -12.40
N ILE A 136 -6.33 -4.43 -13.20
CA ILE A 136 -7.31 -5.53 -13.29
C ILE A 136 -7.56 -6.16 -11.93
N TYR A 137 -6.49 -6.43 -11.18
CA TYR A 137 -6.59 -7.05 -9.87
C TYR A 137 -7.41 -6.18 -8.91
N VAL A 138 -7.10 -4.88 -8.83
CA VAL A 138 -7.82 -3.95 -7.95
C VAL A 138 -9.29 -3.79 -8.38
N PHE A 139 -9.56 -3.78 -9.69
CA PHE A 139 -10.92 -3.67 -10.21
C PHE A 139 -11.77 -4.92 -9.98
N LYS A 140 -11.20 -6.12 -10.16
CA LYS A 140 -11.94 -7.38 -10.02
C LYS A 140 -11.97 -7.96 -8.61
N SER A 141 -10.99 -7.63 -7.77
CA SER A 141 -10.80 -8.28 -6.47
C SER A 141 -11.78 -7.76 -5.43
N LYS A 142 -12.92 -8.43 -5.29
CA LYS A 142 -13.85 -8.25 -4.16
C LYS A 142 -13.15 -8.50 -2.82
N ARG A 143 -12.17 -9.41 -2.78
CA ARG A 143 -11.41 -9.76 -1.56
C ARG A 143 -10.62 -8.56 -1.01
N LEU A 144 -10.09 -7.72 -1.89
CA LEU A 144 -9.36 -6.52 -1.49
C LEU A 144 -10.30 -5.48 -0.87
N TYR A 145 -11.46 -5.28 -1.48
CA TYR A 145 -12.48 -4.37 -0.95
C TYR A 145 -12.97 -4.79 0.43
N TYR A 146 -13.26 -6.08 0.61
CA TYR A 146 -13.64 -6.61 1.92
C TYR A 146 -12.53 -6.48 2.95
N TYR A 147 -11.26 -6.76 2.59
CA TYR A 147 -10.12 -6.57 3.49
C TYR A 147 -9.98 -5.13 4.01
N PHE A 148 -10.10 -4.12 3.13
CA PHE A 148 -10.03 -2.72 3.57
C PHE A 148 -11.25 -2.23 4.37
N THR A 149 -12.34 -2.99 4.36
CA THR A 149 -13.57 -2.70 5.11
C THR A 149 -13.65 -3.49 6.41
N ASP A 150 -12.82 -4.53 6.58
CA ASP A 150 -12.85 -5.48 7.70
C ASP A 150 -12.35 -4.87 9.02
N TRP A 151 -11.53 -3.81 8.96
CA TRP A 151 -10.99 -3.18 10.17
C TRP A 151 -12.07 -2.35 10.87
N THR A 152 -12.83 -3.00 11.75
CA THR A 152 -13.72 -2.37 12.72
C THR A 152 -13.00 -2.13 14.06
N PRO A 153 -13.37 -1.07 14.79
CA PRO A 153 -12.95 -0.92 16.17
C PRO A 153 -13.44 -2.14 16.95
N ASP A 154 -12.55 -2.74 17.73
CA ASP A 154 -12.89 -3.86 18.60
C ASP A 154 -13.90 -3.34 19.63
N ASP A 155 -15.02 -4.06 19.86
CA ASP A 155 -16.08 -3.69 20.81
C ASP A 155 -15.56 -3.44 22.24
N SER A 156 -14.34 -3.89 22.53
CA SER A 156 -13.62 -3.66 23.79
C SER A 156 -13.21 -2.19 24.00
N THR A 157 -12.98 -1.41 22.94
CA THR A 157 -12.64 0.02 23.08
C THR A 157 -13.85 0.89 23.42
N VAL A 158 -15.04 0.52 22.92
CA VAL A 158 -16.30 1.18 23.25
C VAL A 158 -16.67 0.94 24.72
N GLN A 159 -16.41 -0.25 25.25
CA GLN A 159 -16.68 -0.55 26.67
C GLN A 159 -15.83 0.28 27.63
N VAL A 160 -14.55 0.52 27.33
CA VAL A 160 -13.65 1.29 28.23
C VAL A 160 -14.06 2.76 28.32
N GLU A 161 -14.47 3.39 27.20
CA GLU A 161 -15.00 4.77 27.24
C GLU A 161 -16.34 4.85 27.98
N THR A 162 -17.25 3.88 27.79
CA THR A 162 -18.53 3.87 28.53
C THR A 162 -18.35 3.63 30.03
N ILE A 163 -17.37 2.82 30.44
CA ILE A 163 -17.10 2.57 31.87
C ILE A 163 -16.44 3.79 32.51
N SER A 164 -15.56 4.50 31.80
CA SER A 164 -14.96 5.74 32.33
C SER A 164 -15.97 6.89 32.46
N ASP A 165 -16.97 6.97 31.59
CA ASP A 165 -17.99 8.01 31.66
C ASP A 165 -19.03 7.75 32.77
N ASP A 166 -19.35 6.50 33.09
CA ASP A 166 -20.26 6.14 34.18
C ASP A 166 -19.63 6.26 35.58
N GLU A 167 -18.30 6.13 35.72
CA GLU A 167 -17.60 6.26 37.01
C GLU A 167 -17.39 7.74 37.43
N ILE A 168 -17.51 8.68 36.49
CA ILE A 168 -17.38 10.14 36.70
C ILE A 168 -18.77 10.80 36.84
N LYS A 169 -19.72 10.14 37.50
CA LYS A 169 -20.90 10.83 38.04
C LYS A 169 -20.85 10.79 39.56
N PRO A 170 -20.34 11.84 40.24
CA PRO A 170 -20.39 11.88 41.70
C PRO A 170 -21.85 11.89 42.13
N ASP A 171 -22.20 10.87 42.90
CA ASP A 171 -23.49 10.69 43.54
C ASP A 171 -23.78 11.93 44.38
N THR A 172 -24.60 12.84 43.83
CA THR A 172 -25.02 14.08 44.47
C THR A 172 -26.21 13.73 45.34
N LYS A 173 -25.94 13.47 46.63
CA LYS A 173 -26.93 13.48 47.70
C LYS A 173 -26.71 14.66 48.61
#